data_AF-A0A519FJD5-F1
#
_entry.id   AF-A0A519FJD5-F1
#
_cell.length_a   1.000
_cell.length_b   1.000
_cell.length_c   1.000
_cell.angle_alpha   90.00
_cell.angle_beta   90.00
_cell.angle_gamma   90.00
#
_symmetry.space_group_name_H-M   'P 1'
#
loop_
_entity.id
_entity.type
_entity.pdbx_description
1 polymer ?
#
loop_
_entity_poly.entity_id
_entity_poly.type
_entity_poly.pdbx_seq_one_letter_code
_entity_poly.pdbx_strand_id
1 'polypeptide(L)'
;MKMHAALLLVLTACAAGQANASSPDAWAGFNKTLVDSCVSASSLKNAKPAGADAAFDDSVGFNALLIKGQYKQAFMKNKTGTELCLYDRKNKKAVITEWDNVTTLPEK
;
A
#
# COMPACT_ATOMS: atom_id res chain seq x y z
N MET A 1 48.29 15.24 -22.78
CA MET A 1 46.81 15.26 -22.96
C MET A 1 46.14 13.88 -22.88
N LYS A 2 46.68 12.78 -23.44
CA LYS A 2 46.02 11.45 -23.44
C LYS A 2 45.82 10.80 -22.05
N MET A 3 46.75 11.00 -21.10
CA MET A 3 46.63 10.44 -19.74
C MET A 3 45.48 11.06 -18.91
N HIS A 4 45.09 12.30 -19.19
CA HIS A 4 44.06 12.98 -18.41
C HIS A 4 42.66 12.51 -18.84
N ALA A 5 42.48 12.22 -20.13
CA ALA A 5 41.24 11.66 -20.67
C ALA A 5 40.95 10.25 -20.12
N ALA A 6 41.98 9.41 -19.93
CA ALA A 6 41.84 8.08 -19.36
C ALA A 6 41.46 8.12 -17.87
N LEU A 7 42.01 9.07 -17.10
CA LEU A 7 41.72 9.21 -15.68
C LEU A 7 40.29 9.69 -15.42
N LEU A 8 39.81 10.66 -16.22
CA LEU A 8 38.43 11.15 -16.17
C LEU A 8 37.40 10.05 -16.48
N LEU A 9 37.72 9.12 -17.39
CA LEU A 9 36.83 8.01 -17.76
C LEU A 9 36.67 6.98 -16.62
N VAL A 10 37.72 6.74 -15.83
CA VAL A 10 37.72 5.79 -14.71
C VAL A 10 36.93 6.34 -13.52
N LEU A 11 37.01 7.65 -13.22
CA LEU A 11 36.23 8.25 -12.14
C LEU A 11 34.71 8.22 -12.40
N THR A 12 34.28 8.32 -13.66
CA THR A 12 32.85 8.21 -14.02
C THR A 12 32.31 6.78 -13.95
N ALA A 13 33.15 5.76 -14.13
CA ALA A 13 32.72 4.35 -14.06
C ALA A 13 32.39 3.90 -12.63
N CYS A 14 33.04 4.49 -11.61
CA CYS A 14 32.74 4.21 -10.21
C CYS A 14 31.46 4.90 -9.69
N ALA A 15 30.91 5.85 -10.44
CA ALA A 15 29.67 6.56 -10.12
C ALA A 15 28.43 5.95 -10.80
N ALA A 16 28.58 4.85 -11.55
CA ALA A 16 27.45 4.05 -12.02
C ALA A 16 26.76 3.42 -10.81
N GLY A 17 25.84 4.18 -10.22
CA GLY A 17 25.19 3.87 -8.96
C GLY A 17 24.60 2.47 -8.93
N GLN A 18 24.82 1.77 -7.83
CA GLN A 18 24.08 0.56 -7.53
C GLN A 18 22.59 0.94 -7.53
N ALA A 19 21.83 0.37 -8.46
CA ALA A 19 20.38 0.43 -8.44
C ALA A 19 19.92 -0.33 -7.19
N ASN A 20 19.83 0.37 -6.07
CA ASN A 20 19.31 -0.17 -4.83
C ASN A 20 17.81 -0.33 -5.00
N ALA A 21 17.39 -1.51 -5.46
CA ALA A 21 16.02 -1.94 -5.25
C ALA A 21 15.76 -1.97 -3.74
N SER A 22 14.54 -1.63 -3.32
CA SER A 22 14.13 -1.72 -1.92
C SER A 22 14.41 -3.13 -1.38
N SER A 23 15.01 -3.21 -0.19
CA SER A 23 15.31 -4.49 0.44
C SER A 23 14.03 -5.23 0.85
N PRO A 24 14.07 -6.57 0.99
CA PRO A 24 12.94 -7.33 1.50
C PRO A 24 12.41 -6.82 2.84
N ASP A 25 13.31 -6.40 3.74
CA ASP A 25 12.94 -5.84 5.04
C ASP A 25 12.23 -4.49 4.93
N ALA A 26 12.64 -3.64 3.98
CA ALA A 26 11.96 -2.37 3.71
C ALA A 26 10.53 -2.60 3.22
N TRP A 27 10.33 -3.59 2.34
CA TRP A 27 8.99 -3.99 1.89
C TRP A 27 8.14 -4.55 3.02
N ALA A 28 8.70 -5.41 3.87
CA ALA A 28 7.97 -5.96 5.02
C ALA A 28 7.53 -4.86 6.00
N GLY A 29 8.41 -3.90 6.30
CA GLY A 29 8.09 -2.75 7.16
C GLY A 29 7.02 -1.83 6.57
N PHE A 30 7.08 -1.59 5.26
CA PHE A 30 6.05 -0.83 4.54
C PHE A 30 4.70 -1.54 4.59
N ASN A 31 4.64 -2.82 4.23
CA ASN A 31 3.41 -3.61 4.21
C ASN A 31 2.74 -3.65 5.58
N LYS A 32 3.54 -3.80 6.65
CA LYS A 32 3.04 -3.72 8.02
C LYS A 32 2.41 -2.36 8.31
N THR A 33 3.08 -1.28 7.97
CA THR A 33 2.57 0.09 8.20
C THR A 33 1.26 0.35 7.45
N LEU A 34 1.18 -0.09 6.20
CA LEU A 34 -0.03 0.00 5.38
C LEU A 34 -1.20 -0.75 6.04
N VAL A 35 -0.99 -2.02 6.40
CA VAL A 35 -2.01 -2.85 7.04
C VAL A 35 -2.47 -2.25 8.36
N ASP A 36 -1.53 -1.86 9.23
CA ASP A 36 -1.84 -1.28 10.55
C ASP A 36 -2.64 0.02 10.40
N SER A 37 -2.30 0.86 9.42
CA SER A 37 -3.01 2.11 9.14
C SER A 37 -4.44 1.85 8.68
N CYS A 38 -4.64 0.90 7.76
CA CYS A 38 -5.96 0.54 7.25
C CYS A 38 -6.85 -0.11 8.31
N VAL A 39 -6.30 -1.04 9.10
CA VAL A 39 -7.04 -1.68 10.20
C VAL A 39 -7.43 -0.65 11.27
N SER A 40 -6.54 0.30 11.58
CA SER A 40 -6.83 1.37 12.54
C SER A 40 -7.89 2.35 12.05
N ALA A 41 -7.95 2.60 10.74
CA ALA A 41 -8.98 3.44 10.13
C ALA A 41 -10.36 2.77 10.06
N SER A 42 -10.41 1.44 10.08
CA SER A 42 -11.64 0.65 9.90
C SER A 42 -12.68 0.90 10.99
N SER A 43 -13.93 1.03 10.56
CA SER A 43 -15.06 1.15 11.49
C SER A 43 -15.51 -0.21 12.04
N LEU A 44 -15.09 -1.31 11.41
CA LEU A 44 -15.51 -2.67 11.72
C LEU A 44 -14.89 -3.20 13.02
N LYS A 45 -15.59 -4.13 13.66
CA LYS A 45 -15.06 -4.99 14.72
C LYS A 45 -14.26 -6.14 14.09
N ASN A 46 -13.17 -6.55 14.74
CA ASN A 46 -12.29 -7.62 14.27
C ASN A 46 -11.79 -7.39 12.83
N ALA A 47 -11.53 -6.12 12.49
CA ALA A 47 -11.07 -5.70 11.19
C ALA A 47 -9.73 -6.36 10.84
N LYS A 48 -9.64 -6.93 9.64
CA LYS A 48 -8.43 -7.59 9.12
C LYS A 48 -8.34 -7.46 7.60
N PRO A 49 -7.12 -7.54 7.03
CA PRO A 49 -6.95 -7.65 5.58
C PRO A 49 -7.77 -8.81 5.01
N ALA A 50 -8.44 -8.54 3.88
CA ALA A 50 -9.18 -9.54 3.11
C ALA A 50 -8.37 -10.11 1.94
N GLY A 51 -7.10 -9.73 1.83
CA GLY A 51 -6.16 -10.13 0.77
C GLY A 51 -4.88 -9.32 0.86
N ALA A 52 -4.03 -9.44 -0.17
CA ALA A 52 -2.90 -8.54 -0.38
C ALA A 52 -3.38 -7.14 -0.81
N ASP A 53 -2.52 -6.14 -0.65
CA ASP A 53 -2.77 -4.81 -1.17
C ASP A 53 -2.58 -4.76 -2.70
N ALA A 54 -3.29 -3.84 -3.33
CA ALA A 54 -3.11 -3.48 -4.72
C ALA A 54 -2.41 -2.10 -4.79
N ALA A 55 -1.17 -2.09 -5.24
CA ALA A 55 -0.40 -0.86 -5.39
C ALA A 55 -0.71 -0.17 -6.72
N PHE A 56 -1.04 1.11 -6.68
CA PHE A 56 -0.96 1.96 -7.86
C PHE A 56 0.48 2.42 -8.06
N ASP A 57 0.81 2.78 -9.30
CA ASP A 57 2.10 3.38 -9.64
C ASP A 57 2.29 4.74 -8.92
N ASP A 58 3.52 5.25 -8.96
CA ASP A 58 3.91 6.44 -8.22
C ASP A 58 3.23 7.73 -8.68
N SER A 59 2.60 7.76 -9.87
CA SER A 59 1.82 8.93 -10.31
C SER A 59 0.55 9.11 -9.49
N VAL A 60 -0.03 8.01 -9.03
CA VAL A 60 -1.19 7.99 -8.14
C VAL A 60 -0.70 8.01 -6.68
N GLY A 61 0.27 7.16 -6.35
CA GLY A 61 0.91 7.16 -5.02
C GLY A 61 0.08 6.52 -3.90
N PHE A 62 -0.91 5.69 -4.26
CA PHE A 62 -1.77 4.99 -3.30
C PHE A 62 -1.59 3.48 -3.36
N ASN A 63 -1.88 2.83 -2.24
CA ASN A 63 -2.16 1.40 -2.18
C ASN A 63 -3.60 1.19 -1.72
N ALA A 64 -4.31 0.27 -2.36
CA ALA A 64 -5.66 -0.14 -1.98
C ALA A 64 -5.61 -1.45 -1.20
N LEU A 65 -6.36 -1.54 -0.11
CA LEU A 65 -6.48 -2.77 0.68
C LEU A 65 -7.94 -3.02 1.07
N LEU A 66 -8.45 -4.20 0.75
CA LEU A 66 -9.75 -4.63 1.26
C LEU A 66 -9.63 -5.06 2.71
N ILE A 67 -10.50 -4.54 3.56
CA ILE A 67 -10.65 -4.90 4.95
C ILE A 67 -11.97 -5.63 5.13
N LYS A 68 -11.96 -6.71 5.91
CA LYS A 68 -13.17 -7.43 6.34
C LYS A 68 -13.26 -7.43 7.85
N GLY A 69 -14.50 -7.41 8.34
CA GLY A 69 -14.81 -7.43 9.77
C GLY A 69 -16.30 -7.56 9.99
N GLN A 70 -16.78 -7.12 11.15
CA GLN A 70 -18.18 -7.16 11.54
C GLN A 70 -18.67 -5.76 11.88
N TYR A 71 -19.87 -5.38 11.43
CA TYR A 71 -20.46 -4.10 11.84
C TYR A 71 -20.67 -4.03 13.35
N LYS A 72 -20.31 -2.90 13.96
CA LYS A 72 -20.44 -2.66 15.41
C LYS A 72 -21.88 -2.35 15.82
N GLN A 73 -22.67 -1.81 14.89
CA GLN A 73 -24.03 -1.36 15.15
C GLN A 73 -24.93 -2.56 15.48
N ALA A 74 -25.67 -2.51 16.60
CA ALA A 74 -26.48 -3.64 17.08
C ALA A 74 -27.54 -4.09 16.06
N PHE A 75 -28.16 -3.17 15.31
CA PHE A 75 -29.16 -3.50 14.30
C PHE A 75 -28.58 -4.29 13.11
N MET A 76 -27.26 -4.23 12.89
CA MET A 76 -26.58 -5.00 11.85
C MET A 76 -26.34 -6.46 12.24
N LYS A 77 -26.65 -6.87 13.49
CA LYS A 77 -26.57 -8.27 13.96
C LYS A 77 -25.22 -8.95 13.66
N ASN A 78 -24.11 -8.23 13.85
CA ASN A 78 -22.75 -8.70 13.50
C ASN A 78 -22.58 -9.14 12.03
N LYS A 79 -23.37 -8.57 11.11
CA LYS A 79 -23.20 -8.79 9.67
C LYS A 79 -21.73 -8.53 9.29
N THR A 80 -21.19 -9.40 8.46
CA THR A 80 -19.88 -9.20 7.85
C THR A 80 -19.92 -7.95 6.99
N GLY A 81 -19.00 -7.02 7.25
CA GLY A 81 -18.77 -5.83 6.44
C GLY A 81 -17.47 -5.96 5.64
N THR A 82 -17.44 -5.30 4.49
CA THR A 82 -16.22 -5.09 3.70
C THR A 82 -15.99 -3.60 3.51
N GLU A 83 -14.76 -3.15 3.70
CA GLU A 83 -14.35 -1.78 3.50
C GLU A 83 -13.18 -1.72 2.51
N LEU A 84 -13.12 -0.67 1.69
CA LEU A 84 -11.96 -0.31 0.89
C LEU A 84 -11.12 0.71 1.67
N CYS A 85 -9.89 0.35 1.98
CA CYS A 85 -8.88 1.29 2.45
C CYS A 85 -8.05 1.80 1.26
N LEU A 86 -7.81 3.10 1.21
CA LEU A 86 -6.77 3.71 0.38
C LEU A 86 -5.70 4.30 1.30
N TYR A 87 -4.47 3.81 1.17
CA TYR A 87 -3.31 4.29 1.89
C TYR A 87 -2.48 5.22 1.00
N ASP A 88 -2.44 6.50 1.37
CA ASP A 88 -1.61 7.53 0.74
C ASP A 88 -0.15 7.34 1.17
N ARG A 89 0.72 6.91 0.24
CA ARG A 89 2.14 6.66 0.55
C ARG A 89 2.88 7.94 0.95
N LYS A 90 2.50 9.08 0.38
CA LYS A 90 3.16 10.37 0.60
C LYS A 90 2.81 10.94 1.97
N ASN A 91 1.51 10.98 2.29
CA ASN A 91 1.01 11.55 3.53
C ASN A 91 0.93 10.53 4.68
N LYS A 92 1.23 9.25 4.41
CA LYS A 92 1.15 8.13 5.36
C LYS A 92 -0.21 8.05 6.06
N LYS A 93 -1.27 8.21 5.27
CA LYS A 93 -2.65 8.30 5.77
C LYS A 93 -3.53 7.27 5.10
N ALA A 94 -4.29 6.53 5.90
CA ALA A 94 -5.36 5.67 5.43
C ALA A 94 -6.70 6.44 5.43
N VAL A 95 -7.45 6.31 4.34
CA VAL A 95 -8.87 6.67 4.27
C VAL A 95 -9.67 5.43 3.92
N ILE A 96 -10.87 5.31 4.49
CA ILE A 96 -11.66 4.09 4.39
C ILE A 96 -13.08 4.42 3.95
N THR A 97 -13.68 3.55 3.15
CA THR A 97 -15.09 3.61 2.76
C THR A 97 -15.69 2.21 2.77
N GLU A 98 -16.99 2.13 3.02
CA GLU A 98 -17.74 0.87 2.89
C GLU A 98 -17.72 0.38 1.44
N TRP A 99 -17.56 -0.93 1.24
CA TRP A 99 -17.63 -1.59 -0.06
C TRP A 99 -18.18 -3.03 0.04
N ASP A 100 -19.33 -3.19 0.70
CA ASP A 100 -19.98 -4.50 0.90
C ASP A 100 -20.27 -5.26 -0.41
N ASN A 101 -20.48 -4.54 -1.52
CA ASN A 101 -20.86 -5.11 -2.82
C ASN A 101 -19.67 -5.42 -3.74
N VAL A 102 -18.46 -5.57 -3.21
CA VAL A 102 -17.23 -5.77 -4.01
C VAL A 102 -17.29 -6.96 -4.99
N THR A 103 -18.11 -7.98 -4.70
CA THR A 103 -18.33 -9.14 -5.60
C THR A 103 -19.66 -9.12 -6.33
N THR A 104 -20.51 -8.12 -6.08
CA THR A 104 -21.84 -8.02 -6.69
C THR A 104 -21.73 -7.23 -7.99
N LEU A 105 -22.21 -7.79 -9.09
CA LEU A 105 -22.26 -7.08 -10.36
C LEU A 105 -23.29 -5.95 -10.30
N PRO A 106 -23.01 -4.79 -10.93
CA PRO A 106 -24.00 -3.72 -11.04
C PRO A 106 -25.21 -4.21 -11.85
N GLU A 107 -26.40 -3.81 -11.43
CA GLU A 107 -27.62 -4.00 -12.22
C GLU A 107 -27.51 -3.20 -13.52
N LYS A 108 -28.07 -3.74 -14.61
CA LYS A 108 -28.04 -3.14 -15.94
C LYS A 108 -29.07 -2.03 -16.11
#